data_AF-A0A842AG66-F1
#
_entry.id   AF-A0A842AG66-F1
#
_cell.length_a   1.000
_cell.length_b   1.000
_cell.length_c   1.000
_cell.angle_alpha   90.00
_cell.angle_beta   90.00
_cell.angle_gamma   90.00
#
_symmetry.space_group_name_H-M   'P 1'
#
loop_
_entity.id
_entity.type
_entity.pdbx_description
1 polymer ?
#
loop_
_entity_poly.entity_id
_entity_poly.type
_entity_poly.pdbx_seq_one_letter_code
_entity_poly.pdbx_strand_id
1 'polypeptide(L)'
;MQFTITVKNSTTQALTQKLFLYIEGQKNTTAVKKLAIGESEDIVFETHPSDTKIMLSYLNTESAIIIKTIGDINNISPRNLEIQDITPQGTVKYSFT
;
A
#
# COMPACT_ATOMS: atom_id res chain seq x y z
N MET A 1 7.26 7.38 -16.60
CA MET A 1 8.07 7.96 -15.49
C MET A 1 8.04 6.96 -14.35
N GLN A 2 9.11 6.80 -13.58
CA GLN A 2 9.10 5.88 -12.44
C GLN A 2 8.64 6.59 -11.17
N PHE A 3 7.72 5.95 -10.46
CA PHE A 3 7.23 6.39 -9.17
C PHE A 3 7.43 5.27 -8.16
N THR A 4 8.07 5.57 -7.03
CA THR A 4 8.38 4.57 -6.00
C THR A 4 7.61 4.89 -4.74
N ILE A 5 6.99 3.87 -4.13
CA ILE A 5 6.46 3.94 -2.78
C ILE A 5 7.28 3.03 -1.89
N THR A 6 7.77 3.56 -0.78
CA THR A 6 8.37 2.76 0.29
C THR A 6 7.28 2.38 1.27
N VAL A 7 6.97 1.09 1.38
CA VAL A 7 6.01 0.57 2.35
C VAL A 7 6.77 0.14 3.59
N LYS A 8 6.42 0.66 4.76
CA LYS A 8 7.08 0.32 6.03
C LYS A 8 6.08 -0.28 7.00
N ASN A 9 6.46 -1.39 7.63
CA ASN A 9 5.71 -1.95 8.74
C ASN A 9 6.13 -1.28 10.05
N SER A 10 5.37 -0.27 10.46
CA SER A 10 5.51 0.41 11.76
C SER A 10 4.60 -0.19 12.83
N THR A 11 3.94 -1.33 12.57
CA THR A 11 3.09 -2.00 13.54
C THR A 11 3.91 -2.74 14.61
N THR A 12 3.25 -3.19 15.68
CA THR A 12 3.88 -4.02 16.72
C THR A 12 3.96 -5.51 16.36
N GLN A 13 3.53 -5.90 15.16
CA GLN A 13 3.48 -7.29 14.70
C GLN A 13 4.05 -7.43 13.28
N ALA A 14 4.37 -8.66 12.86
CA ALA A 14 4.73 -8.91 11.48
C ALA A 14 3.51 -8.71 10.56
N LEU A 15 3.72 -8.08 9.40
CA LEU A 15 2.70 -7.92 8.38
C LEU A 15 2.48 -9.26 7.68
N THR A 16 1.47 -10.00 8.13
CA THR A 16 1.10 -11.31 7.57
C THR A 16 0.00 -11.23 6.52
N GLN A 17 -0.72 -10.10 6.49
CA GLN A 17 -1.80 -9.83 5.57
C GLN A 17 -1.27 -9.56 4.16
N LYS A 18 -1.94 -10.10 3.14
CA LYS A 18 -1.62 -9.79 1.74
C LYS A 18 -2.15 -8.41 1.40
N LEU A 19 -1.23 -7.46 1.23
CA LEU A 19 -1.50 -6.13 0.71
C LEU A 19 -1.09 -6.06 -0.76
N PHE A 20 -1.88 -5.36 -1.57
CA PHE A 20 -1.52 -5.05 -2.96
C PHE A 20 -1.62 -3.56 -3.21
N LEU A 21 -0.60 -3.02 -3.86
CA LEU A 21 -0.58 -1.66 -4.36
C LEU A 21 -0.64 -1.64 -5.88
N TYR A 22 -1.39 -0.70 -6.43
CA TYR A 22 -1.53 -0.54 -7.88
C TYR A 22 -2.00 0.86 -8.25
N ILE A 23 -1.86 1.21 -9.52
CA ILE A 23 -2.38 2.46 -10.09
C ILE A 23 -3.81 2.22 -10.58
N GLU A 24 -4.75 3.09 -10.21
CA GLU A 24 -6.14 3.02 -10.68
C GLU A 24 -6.19 2.99 -12.21
N GLY A 25 -6.88 2.00 -12.79
CA GLY A 25 -7.03 1.85 -14.24
C GLY A 25 -5.91 1.08 -14.93
N GLN A 26 -4.76 0.85 -14.28
CA GLN A 26 -3.73 -0.06 -14.80
C GLN A 26 -4.09 -1.53 -14.51
N LYS A 27 -3.61 -2.44 -15.37
CA LYS A 27 -3.80 -3.90 -15.20
C LYS A 27 -2.88 -4.52 -14.16
N ASN A 28 -1.74 -3.89 -13.89
CA ASN A 28 -0.70 -4.47 -13.06
C ASN A 28 -0.93 -4.14 -11.58
N THR A 29 -0.75 -5.14 -10.72
CA THR A 29 -0.78 -5.00 -9.27
C THR A 29 0.48 -5.57 -8.66
N THR A 30 1.03 -4.89 -7.65
CA THR A 30 2.23 -5.35 -6.94
C THR A 30 1.85 -5.76 -5.53
N ALA A 31 2.18 -6.99 -5.15
CA ALA A 31 2.01 -7.47 -3.79
C ALA A 31 3.11 -6.91 -2.89
N VAL A 32 2.74 -6.40 -1.73
CA VAL A 32 3.70 -6.08 -0.65
C VAL A 32 4.16 -7.40 -0.03
N LYS A 33 5.47 -7.56 0.16
CA LYS A 33 6.05 -8.70 0.86
C LYS A 33 5.59 -8.74 2.31
N LYS A 34 5.76 -9.90 2.93
CA LYS A 34 5.58 -10.04 4.38
C LYS A 34 6.71 -9.28 5.06
N LEU A 35 6.40 -8.13 5.63
CA LEU A 35 7.36 -7.26 6.31
C LEU A 35 7.42 -7.61 7.80
N ALA A 36 8.62 -7.86 8.32
CA ALA A 36 8.88 -7.93 9.76
C ALA A 36 8.65 -6.57 10.43
N ILE A 37 8.69 -6.53 11.77
CA ILE A 37 8.53 -5.28 12.53
C ILE A 37 9.67 -4.31 12.16
N GLY A 38 9.32 -3.10 11.73
CA GLY A 38 10.27 -2.06 11.33
C GLY A 38 10.85 -2.23 9.91
N GLU A 39 10.52 -3.31 9.20
CA GLU A 39 11.00 -3.55 7.84
C GLU A 39 10.26 -2.68 6.83
N SER A 40 10.95 -2.35 5.74
CA SER A 40 10.38 -1.64 4.60
C SER A 40 10.69 -2.31 3.27
N GLU A 41 9.81 -2.09 2.31
CA GLU A 41 9.98 -2.50 0.92
C GLU A 41 9.69 -1.35 -0.03
N ASP A 42 10.54 -1.19 -1.04
CA ASP A 42 10.29 -0.27 -2.14
C ASP A 42 9.52 -0.95 -3.25
N ILE A 43 8.41 -0.34 -3.65
CA ILE A 43 7.59 -0.76 -4.78
C ILE A 43 7.69 0.31 -5.86
N VAL A 44 8.19 -0.11 -7.02
CA VAL A 44 8.35 0.76 -8.20
C VAL A 44 7.17 0.57 -9.14
N PHE A 45 6.59 1.68 -9.56
CA PHE A 45 5.51 1.76 -10.54
C PHE A 45 6.01 2.48 -11.79
N GLU A 46 5.65 1.93 -12.94
CA GLU A 46 5.70 2.66 -14.20
C GLU A 46 4.43 3.49 -14.36
N THR A 47 4.61 4.82 -14.49
CA THR A 47 3.50 5.78 -14.59
C THR A 47 3.40 6.37 -15.99
N HIS A 48 2.15 6.60 -16.40
CA HIS A 48 1.72 7.32 -17.58
C HIS A 48 1.10 8.68 -17.20
N PRO A 49 1.08 9.65 -18.13
CA PRO A 49 0.50 10.99 -17.84
C PRO A 49 -0.98 10.97 -17.43
N SER A 50 -1.73 9.92 -17.79
CA SER A 50 -3.13 9.74 -17.42
C SER A 50 -3.32 9.20 -15.99
N ASP A 51 -2.25 8.71 -15.37
CA ASP A 51 -2.34 8.06 -14.08
C ASP A 51 -2.48 9.10 -12.97
N THR A 52 -3.48 8.91 -12.11
CA THR A 52 -3.81 9.89 -11.07
C THR A 52 -3.81 9.30 -9.67
N LYS A 53 -4.19 8.04 -9.47
CA LYS A 53 -4.41 7.49 -8.13
C LYS A 53 -3.63 6.22 -7.85
N ILE A 54 -3.13 6.12 -6.62
CA ILE A 54 -2.62 4.88 -6.04
C ILE A 54 -3.72 4.23 -5.19
N MET A 55 -3.86 2.93 -5.37
CA MET A 55 -4.83 2.09 -4.69
C MET A 55 -4.11 1.11 -3.78
N LEU A 56 -4.70 0.86 -2.61
CA LEU A 56 -4.37 -0.23 -1.71
C LEU A 56 -5.54 -1.20 -1.68
N SER A 57 -5.25 -2.50 -1.77
CA SER A 57 -6.24 -3.54 -1.53
C SER A 57 -5.72 -4.62 -0.59
N TYR A 58 -6.64 -5.17 0.19
CA TYR A 58 -6.38 -6.26 1.15
C TYR A 58 -7.66 -7.01 1.52
N LEU A 59 -7.48 -8.22 2.06
CA LEU A 59 -8.58 -9.06 2.57
C LEU A 59 -8.69 -8.93 4.08
N ASN A 60 -9.84 -8.50 4.58
CA ASN A 60 -10.10 -8.49 6.02
C ASN A 60 -10.36 -9.92 6.56
N THR A 61 -10.54 -10.08 7.87
CA THR A 61 -10.79 -11.42 8.47
C THR A 61 -12.11 -12.04 8.07
N GLU A 62 -13.05 -11.25 7.56
CA GLU A 62 -14.35 -11.69 7.03
C GLU A 62 -14.28 -12.06 5.54
N SER A 63 -13.07 -12.13 4.98
CA SER A 63 -12.82 -12.39 3.55
C SER A 63 -13.39 -11.32 2.61
N ALA A 64 -13.73 -10.13 3.12
CA ALA A 64 -14.11 -9.00 2.29
C ALA A 64 -12.86 -8.35 1.69
N ILE A 65 -12.92 -8.06 0.38
CA ILE A 65 -11.89 -7.30 -0.32
C ILE A 65 -12.11 -5.82 -0.04
N ILE A 66 -11.18 -5.21 0.67
CA ILE A 66 -11.15 -3.78 0.92
C ILE A 66 -10.28 -3.13 -0.14
N ILE A 67 -10.79 -2.09 -0.79
CA ILE A 67 -10.07 -1.29 -1.80
C ILE A 67 -10.17 0.17 -1.39
N LYS A 68 -9.03 0.86 -1.30
CA LYS A 68 -8.98 2.28 -0.95
C LYS A 68 -8.02 3.03 -1.87
N THR A 69 -8.43 4.22 -2.30
CA THR A 69 -7.48 5.22 -2.80
C THR A 69 -6.64 5.70 -1.64
N ILE A 70 -5.33 5.67 -1.80
CA ILE A 70 -4.40 6.03 -0.74
C ILE A 70 -3.58 7.29 -1.06
N GLY A 71 -3.47 7.67 -2.33
CA GLY A 71 -2.80 8.92 -2.71
C GLY A 71 -2.99 9.29 -4.18
N ASP A 72 -2.58 10.52 -4.53
CA ASP A 72 -2.57 11.06 -5.89
C ASP A 72 -1.14 11.11 -6.46
N ILE A 73 -0.87 10.43 -7.57
CA ILE A 73 0.47 10.30 -8.17
C ILE A 73 1.11 11.67 -8.44
N ASN A 74 0.31 12.68 -8.77
CA ASN A 74 0.79 14.02 -9.08
C ASN A 74 1.03 14.89 -7.84
N ASN A 75 0.56 14.47 -6.66
CA ASN A 75 0.55 15.26 -5.43
C ASN A 75 1.10 14.52 -4.20
N ILE A 76 1.60 13.29 -4.36
CA ILE A 76 2.27 12.54 -3.29
C ILE A 76 3.68 13.13 -3.09
N SER A 77 3.74 14.18 -2.27
CA SER A 77 5.00 14.71 -1.72
C SER A 77 5.64 13.75 -0.71
N PRO A 78 4.87 12.94 0.06
CA PRO A 78 5.45 11.86 0.86
C PRO A 78 5.29 10.50 0.21
N ARG A 79 6.39 9.88 -0.24
CA ARG A 79 6.39 8.56 -0.92
C ARG A 79 6.43 7.36 0.04
N ASN A 80 6.33 7.58 1.35
CA ASN A 80 6.36 6.51 2.33
C ASN A 80 4.95 6.17 2.80
N LEU A 81 4.53 4.92 2.60
CA LEU A 81 3.32 4.36 3.17
C LEU A 81 3.70 3.63 4.47
N GLU A 82 3.37 4.22 5.61
CA GLU A 82 3.55 3.56 6.90
C GLU A 82 2.30 2.79 7.30
N ILE A 83 2.43 1.48 7.47
CA ILE A 83 1.40 0.65 8.07
C ILE A 83 1.56 0.75 9.58
N GLN A 84 0.56 1.31 10.26
CA GLN A 84 0.64 1.68 11.68
C GLN A 84 0.01 0.64 12.59
N ASP A 85 -1.06 -0.01 12.13
CA ASP A 85 -1.80 -1.00 12.92
C ASP A 85 -2.66 -1.89 12.00
N ILE A 86 -2.97 -3.09 12.46
CA ILE A 86 -3.94 -4.00 11.83
C ILE A 86 -4.93 -4.39 12.92
N THR A 87 -6.19 -4.00 12.77
CA THR A 87 -7.21 -4.32 13.78
C THR A 87 -7.47 -5.83 13.82
N PRO A 88 -8.09 -6.36 14.89
CA PRO A 88 -8.48 -7.77 14.96
C PRO A 88 -9.39 -8.23 13.81
N GLN A 89 -10.14 -7.30 13.20
CA GLN A 89 -11.00 -7.54 12.04
C GLN A 89 -10.21 -7.54 10.71
N GLY A 90 -8.88 -7.38 10.75
CA GLY A 90 -8.03 -7.30 9.57
C GLY A 90 -8.14 -5.97 8.83
N THR A 91 -8.55 -4.89 9.50
CA THR A 91 -8.55 -3.55 8.90
C THR A 91 -7.15 -2.93 9.03
N VAL A 92 -6.57 -2.51 7.92
CA VAL A 92 -5.24 -1.90 7.88
C VAL A 92 -5.34 -0.39 8.12
N LYS A 93 -4.66 0.11 9.15
CA LYS A 93 -4.47 1.54 9.41
C LYS A 93 -3.11 1.97 8.88
N TYR A 94 -3.08 3.07 8.14
CA TYR A 94 -1.88 3.55 7.47
C TYR A 94 -1.88 5.07 7.35
N SER A 95 -0.70 5.63 7.08
CA SER A 95 -0.49 7.05 6.77
C SER A 95 0.54 7.23 5.66
N PHE A 96 0.44 8.34 4.94
CA PHE A 96 1.52 8.81 4.06
C PHE A 96 2.37 9.87 4.77
N THR A 97 3.70 9.68 4.75
CA THR A 97 4.69 10.53 5.45
C THR A 97 5.93 10.86 4.63
#